data_AF-A0A934YJM0-F1
#
_entry.id   AF-A0A934YJM0-F1
#
_cell.length_a   1.000
_cell.length_b   1.000
_cell.length_c   1.000
_cell.angle_alpha   90.00
_cell.angle_beta   90.00
_cell.angle_gamma   90.00
#
_symmetry.space_group_name_H-M   'P 1'
#
loop_
_entity.id
_entity.type
_entity.pdbx_description
1 polymer ?
#
loop_
_entity_poly.entity_id
_entity_poly.type
_entity_poly.pdbx_seq_one_letter_code
_entity_poly.pdbx_strand_id
1 'polypeptide(L)'
;MCCFSLPVRFVGGTRIFARSAELGRQWLVYAMNVELDEELAMVLPLPVPPSPGDDAVSFVDLSGYASFFTHLEAAFPPDWGSAPQAKGLMRSAPSRRPLAVVEVGEFEASFVPRRADFRRLDRRFRLSDAVWARLDGRSADHGANYADWGFAVFQLRPRRAGFLGRIARQTVHPMAFTFPTREPGALFFPTLHVHDGHLPARASFDHMLFCQADGALDAALPWDTSAEPLEASVSPARARGAIAAGRRGRRTSLQGELPNRDVVVRPPTAVRAEDLAGKGETYSYCVHATSLNLFAPEDALRRAWQRTARDRLPGLCGGLREGLRALTEARRDAWGLAPLVPSLPQHFVNGAELWTGLDYLTGAPAVPGGPGQVTMRVFTETVEPQDVTLGFARLPDQALLCRIRAELAVLVRRSVE
;
A
#
# COMPACT_ATOMS: atom_id res chain seq x y z
N MET A 1 -11.97 0.31 10.33
CA MET A 1 -13.28 0.94 10.57
C MET A 1 -13.22 2.37 10.08
N CYS A 2 -14.35 2.92 9.68
CA CYS A 2 -14.47 4.29 9.18
C CYS A 2 -14.81 5.25 10.33
N CYS A 3 -15.15 6.50 10.00
CA CYS A 3 -15.84 7.38 10.95
C CYS A 3 -17.35 7.21 10.83
N PHE A 4 -18.02 6.82 11.91
CA PHE A 4 -19.48 6.69 11.97
C PHE A 4 -20.08 7.72 12.92
N SER A 5 -21.23 8.26 12.52
CA SER A 5 -22.00 9.26 13.29
C SER A 5 -22.70 8.68 14.53
N LEU A 6 -23.01 7.39 14.51
CA LEU A 6 -23.68 6.66 15.59
C LEU A 6 -22.95 5.33 15.86
N PRO A 7 -23.24 4.67 17.00
CA PRO A 7 -22.73 3.35 17.29
C PRO A 7 -22.95 2.33 16.18
N VAL A 8 -21.96 1.45 15.97
CA VAL A 8 -22.03 0.37 14.99
C VAL A 8 -21.73 -0.95 15.67
N ARG A 9 -22.61 -1.94 15.47
CA ARG A 9 -22.47 -3.26 16.10
C ARG A 9 -21.29 -4.06 15.55
N PHE A 10 -21.04 -3.94 14.25
CA PHE A 10 -19.91 -4.59 13.59
C PHE A 10 -19.47 -3.83 12.34
N VAL A 11 -18.16 -3.72 12.14
CA VAL A 11 -17.53 -3.29 10.90
C VAL A 11 -16.30 -4.16 10.67
N GLY A 12 -16.12 -4.68 9.46
CA GLY A 12 -14.93 -5.45 9.11
C GLY A 12 -14.85 -5.81 7.63
N GLY A 13 -13.76 -6.49 7.23
CA GLY A 13 -13.48 -6.83 5.84
C GLY A 13 -13.38 -5.60 4.94
N THR A 14 -12.80 -4.53 5.47
CA THR A 14 -12.65 -3.25 4.78
C THR A 14 -11.72 -3.41 3.58
N ARG A 15 -12.17 -2.98 2.41
CA ARG A 15 -11.40 -3.04 1.17
C ARG A 15 -11.45 -1.68 0.49
N ILE A 16 -10.29 -1.14 0.15
CA ILE A 16 -10.17 0.21 -0.42
C ILE A 16 -9.27 0.14 -1.64
N PHE A 17 -9.73 0.67 -2.76
CA PHE A 17 -8.94 0.88 -3.95
C PHE A 17 -8.74 2.37 -4.20
N ALA A 18 -7.51 2.77 -4.52
CA ALA A 18 -7.19 4.15 -4.90
C ALA A 18 -6.34 4.21 -6.18
N ARG A 19 -6.52 5.24 -7.00
CA ARG A 19 -5.57 5.58 -8.07
C ARG A 19 -5.62 7.06 -8.39
N SER A 20 -4.56 7.58 -8.97
CA SER A 20 -4.59 8.90 -9.59
C SER A 20 -5.55 8.88 -10.78
N ALA A 21 -6.23 10.01 -10.97
CA ALA A 21 -6.99 10.31 -12.17
C ALA A 21 -6.42 11.59 -12.82
N GLU A 22 -6.94 11.93 -13.99
CA GLU A 22 -6.55 13.14 -14.71
C GLU A 22 -6.83 14.41 -13.87
N LEU A 23 -6.12 15.49 -14.20
CA LEU A 23 -6.34 16.82 -13.64
C LEU A 23 -6.24 16.90 -12.10
N GLY A 24 -5.32 16.13 -11.50
CA GLY A 24 -5.07 16.16 -10.06
C GLY A 24 -6.24 15.59 -9.24
N ARG A 25 -7.01 14.67 -9.80
CA ARG A 25 -8.06 13.94 -9.08
C ARG A 25 -7.58 12.59 -8.60
N GLN A 26 -8.26 12.04 -7.61
CA GLN A 26 -8.07 10.66 -7.15
C GLN A 26 -9.38 9.89 -7.26
N TRP A 27 -9.31 8.65 -7.75
CA TRP A 27 -10.35 7.66 -7.60
C TRP A 27 -10.28 7.00 -6.24
N LEU A 28 -11.43 6.80 -5.61
CA LEU A 28 -11.57 5.94 -4.44
C LEU A 28 -12.73 4.98 -4.66
N VAL A 29 -12.51 3.70 -4.38
CA VAL A 29 -13.57 2.70 -4.25
C VAL A 29 -13.45 2.09 -2.87
N TYR A 30 -14.55 2.01 -2.14
CA TYR A 30 -14.59 1.55 -0.75
C TYR A 30 -15.66 0.47 -0.58
N ALA A 31 -15.34 -0.61 0.11
CA ALA A 31 -16.31 -1.62 0.53
C ALA A 31 -16.01 -2.13 1.93
N MET A 32 -17.04 -2.59 2.63
CA MET A 32 -16.94 -3.14 3.98
C MET A 32 -18.16 -4.03 4.28
N ASN A 33 -18.03 -4.85 5.33
CA ASN A 33 -19.15 -5.54 5.94
C ASN A 33 -19.58 -4.77 7.19
N VAL A 34 -20.89 -4.57 7.36
CA VAL A 34 -21.45 -3.85 8.51
C VAL A 34 -22.65 -4.57 9.12
N GLU A 35 -22.88 -4.33 10.41
CA GLU A 35 -24.12 -4.68 11.10
C GLU A 35 -24.59 -3.42 11.86
N LEU A 36 -25.77 -2.92 11.50
CA LEU A 36 -26.29 -1.64 11.97
C LEU A 36 -27.64 -1.85 12.66
N ASP A 37 -27.87 -1.19 13.79
CA ASP A 37 -29.16 -1.22 14.48
C ASP A 37 -30.14 -0.17 13.91
N GLU A 38 -29.60 0.97 13.48
CA GLU A 38 -30.35 2.10 12.95
C GLU A 38 -29.65 2.74 11.74
N GLU A 39 -30.36 3.65 11.06
CA GLU A 39 -29.76 4.44 9.98
C GLU A 39 -28.71 5.40 10.54
N LEU A 40 -27.56 5.46 9.88
CA LEU A 40 -26.45 6.31 10.30
C LEU A 40 -25.60 6.75 9.12
N ALA A 41 -24.78 7.78 9.31
CA ALA A 41 -23.77 8.18 8.34
C ALA A 41 -22.40 7.54 8.61
N MET A 42 -21.80 7.01 7.55
CA MET A 42 -20.36 6.87 7.41
C MET A 42 -19.78 8.15 6.81
N VAL A 43 -18.72 8.67 7.41
CA VAL A 43 -18.03 9.90 7.01
C VAL A 43 -16.60 9.54 6.62
N LEU A 44 -16.21 9.86 5.39
CA LEU A 44 -14.84 9.65 4.89
C LEU A 44 -14.17 11.02 4.70
N PRO A 45 -13.10 11.33 5.45
CA PRO A 45 -12.34 12.56 5.22
C PRO A 45 -11.63 12.48 3.86
N LEU A 46 -11.62 13.59 3.12
CA LEU A 46 -11.01 13.71 1.80
C LEU A 46 -10.04 14.89 1.76
N PRO A 47 -8.75 14.68 1.41
CA PRO A 47 -7.76 15.74 1.30
C PRO A 47 -7.96 16.54 0.01
N VAL A 48 -9.09 17.24 -0.11
CA VAL A 48 -9.40 18.14 -1.23
C VAL A 48 -8.65 19.47 -1.12
N PRO A 49 -8.38 20.23 -2.20
CA PRO A 49 -7.86 21.59 -2.10
C PRO A 49 -8.71 22.46 -1.15
N PRO A 50 -8.12 23.44 -0.46
CA PRO A 50 -8.89 24.32 0.43
C PRO A 50 -10.05 24.97 -0.32
N SER A 51 -11.23 25.02 0.30
CA SER A 51 -12.43 25.64 -0.27
C SER A 51 -12.91 24.99 -1.59
N PRO A 52 -13.13 23.67 -1.62
CA PRO A 52 -13.67 23.02 -2.80
C PRO A 52 -15.11 23.50 -3.05
N GLY A 53 -15.56 23.47 -4.32
CA GLY A 53 -16.97 23.69 -4.65
C GLY A 53 -17.86 22.54 -4.19
N ASP A 54 -19.16 22.77 -4.05
CA ASP A 54 -20.17 21.78 -3.63
C ASP A 54 -20.24 20.54 -4.55
N ASP A 55 -19.76 20.66 -5.79
CA ASP A 55 -19.72 19.64 -6.84
C ASP A 55 -18.33 19.03 -7.06
N ALA A 56 -17.35 19.34 -6.18
CA ALA A 56 -15.98 18.89 -6.35
C ALA A 56 -15.83 17.35 -6.38
N VAL A 57 -16.73 16.62 -5.72
CA VAL A 57 -16.74 15.15 -5.68
C VAL A 57 -17.78 14.59 -6.65
N SER A 58 -17.36 13.63 -7.47
CA SER A 58 -18.24 12.94 -8.41
C SER A 58 -18.42 11.49 -7.98
N PHE A 59 -19.63 11.15 -7.53
CA PHE A 59 -19.99 9.78 -7.15
C PHE A 59 -20.25 8.92 -8.39
N VAL A 60 -19.84 7.65 -8.31
CA VAL A 60 -19.96 6.68 -9.39
C VAL A 60 -20.71 5.47 -8.87
N ASP A 61 -21.84 5.19 -9.50
CA ASP A 61 -22.65 4.03 -9.18
C ASP A 61 -21.95 2.75 -9.67
N LEU A 62 -21.44 1.95 -8.73
CA LEU A 62 -20.91 0.60 -8.96
C LEU A 62 -21.82 -0.49 -8.40
N SER A 63 -23.10 -0.20 -8.17
CA SER A 63 -24.04 -1.16 -7.61
C SER A 63 -24.24 -2.39 -8.51
N GLY A 64 -24.15 -2.21 -9.83
CA GLY A 64 -24.08 -3.30 -10.82
C GLY A 64 -22.77 -4.10 -10.83
N TYR A 65 -21.80 -3.76 -9.97
CA TYR A 65 -20.51 -4.43 -9.87
C TYR A 65 -20.09 -4.80 -8.44
N ALA A 66 -21.02 -5.38 -7.67
CA ALA A 66 -20.77 -5.85 -6.30
C ALA A 66 -19.51 -6.74 -6.12
N SER A 67 -19.12 -7.49 -7.16
CA SER A 67 -17.94 -8.37 -7.14
C SER A 67 -16.61 -7.68 -7.51
N PHE A 68 -16.58 -6.34 -7.61
CA PHE A 68 -15.38 -5.56 -7.98
C PHE A 68 -14.13 -5.99 -7.21
N PHE A 69 -14.20 -6.01 -5.87
CA PHE A 69 -13.03 -6.36 -5.05
C PHE A 69 -12.68 -7.86 -5.09
N THR A 70 -13.66 -8.75 -5.28
CA THR A 70 -13.38 -10.18 -5.47
C THR A 70 -12.59 -10.41 -6.76
N HIS A 71 -12.95 -9.71 -7.82
CA HIS A 71 -12.20 -9.74 -9.08
C HIS A 71 -10.83 -9.05 -8.96
N LEU A 72 -10.75 -7.98 -8.17
CA LEU A 72 -9.48 -7.31 -7.91
C LEU A 72 -8.52 -8.23 -7.15
N GLU A 73 -8.99 -8.94 -6.14
CA GLU A 73 -8.21 -9.93 -5.38
C GLU A 73 -7.71 -11.08 -6.26
N ALA A 74 -8.52 -11.53 -7.22
CA ALA A 74 -8.16 -12.60 -8.15
C ALA A 74 -6.99 -12.24 -9.08
N ALA A 75 -6.65 -10.95 -9.22
CA ALA A 75 -5.50 -10.51 -10.01
C ALA A 75 -4.15 -10.74 -9.30
N PHE A 76 -4.16 -11.08 -8.01
CA PHE A 76 -2.96 -11.26 -7.21
C PHE A 76 -2.73 -12.74 -6.88
N PRO A 77 -1.46 -13.17 -6.74
CA PRO A 77 -1.17 -14.51 -6.27
C PRO A 77 -1.79 -14.76 -4.87
N PRO A 78 -2.13 -16.01 -4.54
CA PRO A 78 -2.64 -16.35 -3.22
C PRO A 78 -1.58 -16.03 -2.15
N ASP A 79 -2.01 -15.39 -1.06
CA ASP A 79 -1.14 -15.09 0.08
C ASP A 79 -0.81 -16.39 0.83
N TRP A 80 0.33 -17.00 0.52
CA TRP A 80 0.83 -18.18 1.26
C TRP A 80 1.25 -17.85 2.70
N GLY A 81 1.37 -16.57 3.06
CA GLY A 81 1.75 -16.09 4.39
C GLY A 81 0.62 -16.14 5.44
N SER A 82 -0.60 -16.46 5.03
CA SER A 82 -1.77 -16.56 5.93
C SER A 82 -2.36 -17.97 5.93
N ALA A 83 -1.51 -19.02 5.90
CA ALA A 83 -1.99 -20.35 6.24
C ALA A 83 -2.52 -20.31 7.69
N PRO A 84 -3.82 -20.55 7.95
CA PRO A 84 -4.31 -20.59 9.31
C PRO A 84 -3.53 -21.69 10.04
N GLN A 85 -2.83 -21.32 11.11
CA GLN A 85 -2.36 -22.31 12.08
C GLN A 85 -3.57 -23.17 12.43
N ALA A 86 -3.51 -24.44 12.06
CA ALA A 86 -4.58 -25.39 12.25
C ALA A 86 -4.93 -25.48 13.74
N LYS A 87 -5.93 -24.72 14.17
CA LYS A 87 -6.65 -25.00 15.41
C LYS A 87 -7.61 -26.12 15.11
N GLY A 88 -7.27 -27.30 15.62
CA GLY A 88 -8.16 -28.42 16.00
C GLY A 88 -9.34 -28.73 15.08
N LEU A 89 -9.33 -29.94 14.53
CA LEU A 89 -10.50 -30.58 13.90
C LEU A 89 -11.77 -30.41 14.74
N MET A 90 -12.69 -29.55 14.29
CA MET A 90 -14.13 -29.74 14.53
C MET A 90 -14.83 -29.78 13.18
N ARG A 91 -15.36 -30.96 12.86
CA ARG A 91 -16.17 -31.22 11.67
C ARG A 91 -17.52 -30.50 11.82
N SER A 92 -17.78 -29.49 10.99
CA SER A 92 -19.12 -28.97 10.74
C SER A 92 -19.60 -29.37 9.34
N ALA A 93 -20.82 -29.89 9.27
CA ALA A 93 -21.49 -30.44 8.09
C ALA A 93 -21.80 -29.36 7.02
N PRO A 94 -21.99 -29.74 5.74
CA PRO A 94 -22.20 -28.77 4.65
C PRO A 94 -23.62 -28.17 4.71
N SER A 95 -23.72 -26.83 4.70
CA SER A 95 -25.01 -26.15 4.51
C SER A 95 -25.32 -25.96 3.02
N ARG A 96 -26.57 -26.26 2.63
CA ARG A 96 -27.17 -26.06 1.30
C ARG A 96 -27.10 -24.60 0.82
N ARG A 97 -27.08 -24.44 -0.51
CA ARG A 97 -27.17 -23.16 -1.24
C ARG A 97 -28.53 -22.46 -1.03
N PRO A 98 -28.57 -21.14 -0.77
CA PRO A 98 -29.73 -20.29 -1.09
C PRO A 98 -29.67 -19.76 -2.54
N LEU A 99 -30.86 -19.49 -3.10
CA LEU A 99 -31.12 -18.91 -4.43
C LEU A 99 -30.92 -17.38 -4.47
N ALA A 100 -30.90 -16.84 -5.70
CA ALA A 100 -30.58 -15.47 -6.07
C ALA A 100 -31.49 -14.40 -5.43
N VAL A 101 -30.86 -13.27 -5.07
CA VAL A 101 -31.50 -12.03 -4.62
C VAL A 101 -30.92 -10.86 -5.45
N VAL A 102 -31.81 -10.05 -6.04
CA VAL A 102 -31.53 -8.74 -6.66
C VAL A 102 -32.72 -7.86 -6.21
N GLU A 103 -32.54 -6.74 -5.52
CA GLU A 103 -32.30 -5.43 -6.13
C GLU A 103 -31.62 -4.41 -5.18
N VAL A 104 -31.31 -3.23 -5.71
CA VAL A 104 -29.97 -2.63 -5.72
C VAL A 104 -29.97 -1.20 -5.14
N GLY A 105 -29.04 -0.94 -4.21
CA GLY A 105 -28.72 0.38 -3.64
C GLY A 105 -28.81 0.39 -2.12
N GLU A 106 -27.70 0.57 -1.42
CA GLU A 106 -27.64 0.42 0.06
C GLU A 106 -27.38 1.73 0.81
N PHE A 107 -27.15 2.82 0.09
CA PHE A 107 -26.81 4.10 0.69
C PHE A 107 -27.20 5.32 -0.16
N GLU A 108 -27.36 6.45 0.50
CA GLU A 108 -27.37 7.78 -0.11
C GLU A 108 -26.01 8.44 0.10
N ALA A 109 -25.49 9.14 -0.91
CA ALA A 109 -24.17 9.76 -0.86
C ALA A 109 -24.26 11.28 -1.01
N SER A 110 -23.44 12.00 -0.25
CA SER A 110 -23.33 13.46 -0.31
C SER A 110 -21.89 13.91 -0.10
N PHE A 111 -21.56 15.10 -0.60
CA PHE A 111 -20.28 15.75 -0.35
C PHE A 111 -20.46 16.96 0.57
N VAL A 112 -19.60 17.04 1.59
CA VAL A 112 -19.53 18.16 2.51
C VAL A 112 -18.19 18.90 2.27
N PRO A 113 -18.21 20.10 1.65
CA PRO A 113 -17.00 20.82 1.25
C PRO A 113 -16.05 21.15 2.38
N ARG A 114 -16.59 21.50 3.55
CA ARG A 114 -15.84 21.86 4.75
C ARG A 114 -16.56 21.35 5.98
N ARG A 115 -15.83 21.18 7.09
CA ARG A 115 -16.43 20.77 8.38
C ARG A 115 -17.63 21.64 8.80
N ALA A 116 -17.55 22.95 8.60
CA ALA A 116 -18.64 23.87 8.96
C ALA A 116 -19.96 23.57 8.20
N ASP A 117 -19.87 22.91 7.04
CA ASP A 117 -21.02 22.59 6.19
C ASP A 117 -21.79 21.35 6.64
N PHE A 118 -21.28 20.57 7.61
CA PHE A 118 -22.06 19.51 8.26
C PHE A 118 -23.36 20.03 8.88
N ARG A 119 -23.42 21.33 9.22
CA ARG A 119 -24.64 22.00 9.70
C ARG A 119 -25.81 21.96 8.70
N ARG A 120 -25.55 21.63 7.43
CA ARG A 120 -26.53 21.49 6.35
C ARG A 120 -27.17 20.09 6.31
N LEU A 121 -26.55 19.07 6.92
CA LEU A 121 -27.07 17.69 6.96
C LEU A 121 -28.03 17.48 8.14
N ASP A 122 -28.89 16.46 8.13
CA ASP A 122 -29.63 16.05 9.35
C ASP A 122 -28.63 15.74 10.49
N ARG A 123 -28.99 16.06 11.74
CA ARG A 123 -28.14 15.87 12.92
C ARG A 123 -27.67 14.42 13.07
N ARG A 124 -28.47 13.44 12.67
CA ARG A 124 -28.12 12.00 12.70
C ARG A 124 -26.98 11.63 11.76
N PHE A 125 -26.65 12.50 10.80
CA PHE A 125 -25.59 12.28 9.81
C PHE A 125 -24.33 13.13 10.07
N ARG A 126 -24.20 13.65 11.30
CA ARG A 126 -23.06 14.47 11.73
C ARG A 126 -22.25 13.73 12.79
N LEU A 127 -20.92 13.86 12.73
CA LEU A 127 -20.08 13.53 13.89
C LEU A 127 -20.32 14.57 15.00
N SER A 128 -20.19 14.15 16.26
CA SER A 128 -20.39 15.05 17.40
C SER A 128 -19.26 16.08 17.53
N ASP A 129 -19.54 17.24 18.11
CA ASP A 129 -18.54 18.29 18.34
C ASP A 129 -17.36 17.80 19.20
N ALA A 130 -17.63 16.88 20.13
CA ALA A 130 -16.60 16.23 20.94
C ALA A 130 -15.63 15.37 20.11
N VAL A 131 -16.12 14.70 19.05
CA VAL A 131 -15.25 13.97 18.11
C VAL A 131 -14.40 14.97 17.32
N TRP A 132 -14.99 16.06 16.82
CA TRP A 132 -14.26 17.08 16.08
C TRP A 132 -13.15 17.73 16.91
N ALA A 133 -13.42 18.07 18.18
CA ALA A 133 -12.41 18.61 19.09
C ALA A 133 -11.22 17.64 19.29
N ARG A 134 -11.47 16.33 19.35
CA ARG A 134 -10.41 15.31 19.44
C ARG A 134 -9.61 15.17 18.16
N LEU A 135 -10.28 15.25 17.00
CA LEU A 135 -9.61 15.22 15.70
C LEU A 135 -8.69 16.43 15.51
N ASP A 136 -9.15 17.62 15.89
CA ASP A 136 -8.34 18.84 15.86
C ASP A 136 -7.11 18.72 16.76
N GLY A 137 -7.28 18.20 17.98
CA GLY A 137 -6.17 17.98 18.90
C GLY A 137 -5.11 16.99 18.39
N ARG A 138 -5.49 16.03 17.54
CA ARG A 138 -4.56 15.03 16.95
C ARG A 138 -3.94 15.44 15.64
N SER A 139 -4.56 16.39 14.95
CA SER A 139 -4.12 16.87 13.64
C SER A 139 -2.62 17.22 13.61
N ALA A 140 -2.12 17.84 14.68
CA ALA A 140 -0.73 18.22 14.85
C ALA A 140 0.25 17.02 14.83
N ASP A 141 -0.16 15.87 15.38
CA ASP A 141 0.70 14.68 15.51
C ASP A 141 0.67 13.77 14.27
N HIS A 142 -0.37 13.89 13.44
CA HIS A 142 -0.64 12.97 12.34
C HIS A 142 -0.51 13.62 10.95
N GLY A 143 -0.22 14.92 10.89
CA GLY A 143 -0.02 15.67 9.65
C GLY A 143 -1.29 15.93 8.82
N ALA A 144 -2.46 15.61 9.36
CA ALA A 144 -3.76 15.80 8.69
C ALA A 144 -4.57 16.88 9.40
N ASN A 145 -4.89 17.98 8.71
CA ASN A 145 -5.76 19.05 9.24
C ASN A 145 -7.20 18.92 8.74
N TYR A 146 -8.03 18.14 9.42
CA TYR A 146 -9.41 17.91 8.99
C TYR A 146 -10.29 19.18 8.98
N ALA A 147 -9.84 20.30 9.56
CA ALA A 147 -10.60 21.54 9.56
C ALA A 147 -10.79 22.14 8.15
N ASP A 148 -9.83 21.93 7.25
CA ASP A 148 -9.87 22.44 5.87
C ASP A 148 -10.09 21.33 4.82
N TRP A 149 -10.45 20.12 5.25
CA TRP A 149 -10.77 18.98 4.38
C TRP A 149 -12.25 18.97 3.98
N GLY A 150 -12.55 18.23 2.91
CA GLY A 150 -13.91 17.86 2.54
C GLY A 150 -14.23 16.45 3.01
N PHE A 151 -15.49 16.05 2.89
CA PHE A 151 -15.96 14.75 3.38
C PHE A 151 -16.97 14.13 2.43
N ALA A 152 -16.75 12.85 2.08
CA ALA A 152 -17.82 12.04 1.49
C ALA A 152 -18.65 11.43 2.62
N VAL A 153 -19.95 11.62 2.57
CA VAL A 153 -20.91 11.15 3.57
C VAL A 153 -21.84 10.15 2.94
N PHE A 154 -21.93 8.97 3.53
CA PHE A 154 -22.78 7.88 3.06
C PHE A 154 -23.78 7.53 4.17
N GLN A 155 -25.07 7.78 3.92
CA GLN A 155 -26.14 7.32 4.81
C GLN A 155 -26.39 5.85 4.54
N LEU A 156 -26.16 5.01 5.55
CA LEU A 156 -26.34 3.57 5.48
C LEU A 156 -27.65 3.19 6.19
N ARG A 157 -28.35 2.19 5.64
CA ARG A 157 -29.58 1.66 6.24
C ARG A 157 -29.36 0.24 6.78
N PRO A 158 -29.96 -0.12 7.93
CA PRO A 158 -29.94 -1.49 8.43
C PRO A 158 -30.59 -2.47 7.46
N ARG A 159 -29.98 -3.64 7.30
CA ARG A 159 -30.62 -4.76 6.61
C ARG A 159 -31.31 -5.68 7.61
N ARG A 160 -32.60 -5.89 7.39
CA ARG A 160 -33.41 -6.85 8.12
C ARG A 160 -33.53 -8.14 7.31
N ALA A 161 -33.31 -9.28 7.96
CA ALA A 161 -33.42 -10.60 7.36
C ALA A 161 -34.52 -11.44 8.04
N GLY A 162 -35.25 -12.19 7.21
CA GLY A 162 -36.31 -13.12 7.63
C GLY A 162 -37.62 -12.45 8.03
N PHE A 163 -38.66 -13.26 8.23
CA PHE A 163 -40.02 -12.82 8.58
C PHE A 163 -40.09 -12.11 9.94
N LEU A 164 -39.13 -12.37 10.84
CA LEU A 164 -39.03 -11.76 12.17
C LEU A 164 -38.17 -10.48 12.20
N GLY A 165 -37.67 -10.02 11.05
CA GLY A 165 -36.98 -8.72 10.95
C GLY A 165 -35.68 -8.60 11.73
N ARG A 166 -34.92 -9.69 11.91
CA ARG A 166 -33.63 -9.66 12.63
C ARG A 166 -32.61 -8.84 11.84
N ILE A 167 -31.84 -8.01 12.54
CA ILE A 167 -30.71 -7.30 11.96
C ILE A 167 -29.68 -8.34 11.49
N ALA A 168 -29.20 -8.16 10.26
CA ALA A 168 -28.24 -9.05 9.63
C ALA A 168 -27.01 -8.28 9.19
N ARG A 169 -25.86 -8.95 9.25
CA ARG A 169 -24.64 -8.48 8.60
C ARG A 169 -24.90 -8.32 7.10
N GLN A 170 -24.48 -7.19 6.56
CA GLN A 170 -24.55 -6.88 5.13
C GLN A 170 -23.17 -6.49 4.59
N THR A 171 -22.89 -6.86 3.35
CA THR A 171 -21.74 -6.35 2.61
C THR A 171 -22.23 -5.14 1.82
N VAL A 172 -21.72 -3.96 2.15
CA VAL A 172 -22.07 -2.76 1.39
C VAL A 172 -21.44 -2.87 0.00
N HIS A 173 -22.24 -2.73 -1.05
CA HIS A 173 -21.70 -2.70 -2.42
C HIS A 173 -20.66 -1.56 -2.57
N PRO A 174 -19.72 -1.66 -3.52
CA PRO A 174 -18.63 -0.70 -3.63
C PRO A 174 -19.14 0.76 -3.76
N MET A 175 -18.70 1.62 -2.84
CA MET A 175 -18.86 3.07 -2.87
C MET A 175 -17.73 3.66 -3.68
N ALA A 176 -18.01 4.18 -4.88
CA ALA A 176 -17.00 4.76 -5.74
C ALA A 176 -17.22 6.25 -5.97
N PHE A 177 -16.13 7.00 -6.01
CA PHE A 177 -16.16 8.42 -6.33
C PHE A 177 -14.79 8.92 -6.76
N THR A 178 -14.77 10.10 -7.36
CA THR A 178 -13.55 10.87 -7.61
C THR A 178 -13.59 12.19 -6.88
N PHE A 179 -12.44 12.70 -6.46
CA PHE A 179 -12.31 14.01 -5.82
C PHE A 179 -11.00 14.68 -6.25
N PRO A 180 -10.92 16.03 -6.32
CA PRO A 180 -9.65 16.71 -6.49
C PRO A 180 -8.78 16.46 -5.25
N THR A 181 -7.51 16.09 -5.42
CA THR A 181 -6.58 15.94 -4.30
C THR A 181 -5.77 17.22 -4.12
N ARG A 182 -5.50 17.60 -2.88
CA ARG A 182 -4.56 18.68 -2.54
C ARG A 182 -3.10 18.27 -2.67
N GLU A 183 -2.82 16.97 -2.74
CA GLU A 183 -1.47 16.41 -2.92
C GLU A 183 -1.41 15.60 -4.24
N PRO A 184 -1.24 16.27 -5.39
CA PRO A 184 -1.03 15.58 -6.67
C PRO A 184 0.17 14.64 -6.58
N GLY A 185 -0.03 13.37 -6.94
CA GLY A 185 0.99 12.33 -6.91
C GLY A 185 0.96 11.41 -5.69
N ALA A 186 0.29 11.81 -4.60
CA ALA A 186 0.02 10.93 -3.46
C ALA A 186 -1.30 10.16 -3.67
N LEU A 187 -1.42 8.99 -3.02
CA LEU A 187 -2.69 8.29 -2.89
C LEU A 187 -3.12 8.25 -1.42
N PHE A 188 -4.32 8.73 -1.17
CA PHE A 188 -4.96 8.79 0.14
C PHE A 188 -5.96 7.64 0.32
N PHE A 189 -5.96 7.01 1.49
CA PHE A 189 -6.91 5.98 1.88
C PHE A 189 -7.57 6.36 3.22
N PRO A 190 -8.89 6.62 3.24
CA PRO A 190 -9.60 6.91 4.48
C PRO A 190 -9.65 5.64 5.32
N THR A 191 -8.87 5.64 6.39
CA THR A 191 -8.62 4.48 7.25
C THR A 191 -8.60 4.86 8.73
N LEU A 192 -8.93 6.11 9.06
CA LEU A 192 -9.21 6.57 10.42
C LEU A 192 -10.50 5.97 10.97
N HIS A 193 -10.44 5.46 12.21
CA HIS A 193 -11.57 4.84 12.91
C HIS A 193 -12.12 5.82 13.93
N VAL A 194 -13.42 6.13 13.79
CA VAL A 194 -14.21 6.80 14.82
C VAL A 194 -15.52 6.04 14.95
N HIS A 195 -15.77 5.50 16.13
CA HIS A 195 -17.04 4.85 16.46
C HIS A 195 -17.40 5.13 17.91
N ASP A 196 -18.69 5.12 18.22
CA ASP A 196 -19.22 5.37 19.57
C ASP A 196 -18.79 6.71 20.18
N GLY A 197 -18.47 7.71 19.34
CA GLY A 197 -17.91 8.99 19.79
C GLY A 197 -16.47 8.92 20.33
N HIS A 198 -15.79 7.78 20.15
CA HIS A 198 -14.41 7.54 20.57
C HIS A 198 -13.44 7.65 19.39
N LEU A 199 -12.26 8.20 19.69
CA LEU A 199 -11.12 8.28 18.79
C LEU A 199 -9.92 7.65 19.50
N PRO A 200 -9.78 6.31 19.50
CA PRO A 200 -8.69 5.65 20.22
C PRO A 200 -7.34 5.94 19.55
N ALA A 201 -6.24 5.91 20.31
CA ALA A 201 -4.88 6.17 19.78
C ALA A 201 -4.42 5.09 18.79
N ARG A 202 -4.86 3.85 19.04
CA ARG A 202 -4.69 2.70 18.16
C ARG A 202 -6.04 2.11 17.84
N ALA A 203 -6.14 1.38 16.74
CA ALA A 203 -7.34 0.67 16.35
C ALA A 203 -6.97 -0.67 15.70
N SER A 204 -7.94 -1.60 15.70
CA SER A 204 -7.80 -2.91 15.07
C SER A 204 -8.08 -2.83 13.58
N PHE A 205 -7.07 -3.11 12.76
CA PHE A 205 -7.19 -3.13 11.31
C PHE A 205 -7.33 -4.56 10.79
N ASP A 206 -8.19 -4.71 9.79
CA ASP A 206 -8.42 -5.93 9.01
C ASP A 206 -8.56 -5.60 7.50
N HIS A 207 -7.82 -4.59 7.05
CA HIS A 207 -8.09 -3.90 5.80
C HIS A 207 -7.21 -4.45 4.68
N MET A 208 -7.77 -4.52 3.48
CA MET A 208 -7.01 -4.72 2.25
C MET A 208 -7.00 -3.41 1.47
N LEU A 209 -5.80 -2.90 1.18
CA LEU A 209 -5.62 -1.72 0.35
C LEU A 209 -5.11 -2.13 -1.02
N PHE A 210 -5.66 -1.52 -2.05
CA PHE A 210 -5.29 -1.74 -3.43
C PHE A 210 -5.01 -0.41 -4.12
N CYS A 211 -4.09 -0.38 -5.07
CA CYS A 211 -3.95 0.81 -5.91
C CYS A 211 -3.42 0.55 -7.31
N GLN A 212 -3.58 1.55 -8.17
CA GLN A 212 -2.74 1.75 -9.34
C GLN A 212 -1.96 3.05 -9.12
N ALA A 213 -0.68 2.92 -8.79
CA ALA A 213 0.22 4.04 -8.59
C ALA A 213 0.97 4.38 -9.88
N ASP A 214 1.51 5.59 -9.97
CA ASP A 214 2.25 6.08 -11.14
C ASP A 214 3.71 6.39 -10.82
N GLY A 215 4.57 6.32 -11.84
CA GLY A 215 5.94 6.82 -11.81
C GLY A 215 6.75 6.31 -10.62
N ALA A 216 7.40 7.24 -9.91
CA ALA A 216 8.27 6.91 -8.78
C ALA A 216 7.51 6.31 -7.59
N LEU A 217 6.22 6.63 -7.41
CA LEU A 217 5.42 6.00 -6.36
C LEU A 217 5.24 4.51 -6.66
N ASP A 218 4.87 4.14 -7.90
CA ASP A 218 4.70 2.73 -8.26
C ASP A 218 6.00 1.94 -8.13
N ALA A 219 7.12 2.53 -8.57
CA ALA A 219 8.43 1.90 -8.49
C ALA A 219 8.93 1.73 -7.04
N ALA A 220 8.56 2.64 -6.13
CA ALA A 220 8.99 2.61 -4.73
C ALA A 220 8.04 1.85 -3.79
N LEU A 221 6.83 1.47 -4.24
CA LEU A 221 5.83 0.83 -3.40
C LEU A 221 6.18 -0.64 -3.14
N PRO A 222 6.39 -1.05 -1.87
CA PRO A 222 6.74 -2.43 -1.53
C PRO A 222 5.52 -3.36 -1.48
N TRP A 223 4.46 -3.00 -2.20
CA TRP A 223 3.19 -3.70 -2.19
C TRP A 223 3.21 -4.83 -3.22
N ASP A 224 2.47 -5.90 -2.94
CA ASP A 224 2.36 -7.03 -3.86
C ASP A 224 1.83 -6.54 -5.21
N THR A 225 2.38 -7.08 -6.29
CA THR A 225 1.98 -6.70 -7.64
C THR A 225 1.04 -7.75 -8.20
N SER A 226 0.01 -7.31 -8.91
CA SER A 226 -0.87 -8.23 -9.63
C SER A 226 -0.07 -9.04 -10.67
N ALA A 227 -0.45 -10.29 -10.88
CA ALA A 227 0.21 -11.21 -11.81
C ALA A 227 0.08 -10.75 -13.27
N GLU A 228 -1.05 -10.11 -13.59
CA GLU A 228 -1.39 -9.54 -14.90
C GLU A 228 -1.95 -8.12 -14.73
N PRO A 229 -2.12 -7.34 -15.82
CA PRO A 229 -2.93 -6.12 -15.80
C PRO A 229 -4.30 -6.36 -15.16
N LEU A 230 -4.81 -5.39 -14.40
CA LEU A 230 -6.07 -5.56 -13.65
C LEU A 230 -7.26 -5.89 -14.53
N GLU A 231 -7.26 -5.47 -15.79
CA GLU A 231 -8.34 -5.77 -16.74
C GLU A 231 -8.50 -7.26 -17.06
N ALA A 232 -7.48 -8.08 -16.80
CA ALA A 232 -7.55 -9.52 -16.96
C ALA A 232 -8.52 -10.18 -15.96
N SER A 233 -8.77 -9.54 -14.82
CA SER A 233 -9.68 -10.04 -13.78
C SER A 233 -10.85 -9.10 -13.52
N VAL A 234 -10.64 -7.79 -13.64
CA VAL A 234 -11.64 -6.73 -13.40
C VAL A 234 -12.14 -6.18 -14.73
N SER A 235 -13.45 -6.28 -14.98
CA SER A 235 -14.11 -5.75 -16.19
C SER A 235 -14.03 -4.22 -16.23
N PRO A 236 -13.32 -3.62 -17.20
CA PRO A 236 -13.22 -2.16 -17.31
C PRO A 236 -14.58 -1.49 -17.54
N ALA A 237 -15.46 -2.13 -18.34
CA ALA A 237 -16.81 -1.65 -18.62
C ALA A 237 -17.67 -1.57 -17.35
N ARG A 238 -17.64 -2.60 -16.50
CA ARG A 238 -18.39 -2.61 -15.23
C ARG A 238 -17.74 -1.74 -14.16
N ALA A 239 -16.42 -1.56 -14.21
CA ALA A 239 -15.68 -0.69 -13.31
C ALA A 239 -15.92 0.80 -13.57
N ARG A 240 -16.58 1.18 -14.68
CA ARG A 240 -16.93 2.57 -15.02
C ARG A 240 -15.75 3.53 -14.89
N GLY A 241 -14.57 3.09 -15.35
CA GLY A 241 -13.34 3.87 -15.29
C GLY A 241 -12.63 3.85 -13.93
N ALA A 242 -13.09 3.11 -12.92
CA ALA A 242 -12.41 3.02 -11.64
C ALA A 242 -10.98 2.46 -11.77
N ILE A 243 -10.75 1.51 -12.68
CA ILE A 243 -9.41 1.03 -13.03
C ILE A 243 -8.89 1.67 -14.31
N ALA A 244 -7.58 1.82 -14.41
CA ALA A 244 -6.86 2.08 -15.64
C ALA A 244 -6.57 0.73 -16.34
N ALA A 245 -7.20 0.52 -17.50
CA ALA A 245 -6.98 -0.61 -18.39
C ALA A 245 -5.48 -0.75 -18.78
N GLY A 246 -5.04 -1.97 -19.07
CA GLY A 246 -3.66 -2.31 -19.45
C GLY A 246 -2.62 -2.19 -18.33
N ARG A 247 -3.01 -1.81 -17.10
CA ARG A 247 -2.08 -1.57 -16.00
C ARG A 247 -2.23 -2.56 -14.86
N ARG A 248 -1.10 -2.96 -14.28
CA ARG A 248 -1.04 -3.78 -13.06
C ARG A 248 -1.52 -2.99 -11.85
N GLY A 249 -1.94 -3.73 -10.82
CA GLY A 249 -2.30 -3.17 -9.52
C GLY A 249 -1.29 -3.54 -8.45
N ARG A 250 -1.36 -2.83 -7.33
CA ARG A 250 -0.62 -3.08 -6.09
C ARG A 250 -1.59 -3.44 -4.97
N ARG A 251 -1.18 -4.28 -4.02
CA ARG A 251 -1.98 -4.67 -2.85
C ARG A 251 -1.13 -4.69 -1.58
N THR A 252 -1.72 -4.29 -0.47
CA THR A 252 -1.18 -4.56 0.87
C THR A 252 -2.30 -4.86 1.86
N SER A 253 -1.92 -5.44 3.00
CA SER A 253 -2.82 -5.72 4.11
C SER A 253 -2.44 -4.86 5.32
N LEU A 254 -3.43 -4.27 5.97
CA LEU A 254 -3.30 -3.62 7.27
C LEU A 254 -3.99 -4.49 8.30
N GLN A 255 -3.20 -5.16 9.14
CA GLN A 255 -3.70 -6.15 10.09
C GLN A 255 -3.24 -5.84 11.51
N GLY A 256 -4.12 -6.07 12.47
CA GLY A 256 -3.84 -5.97 13.90
C GLY A 256 -3.98 -4.55 14.47
N GLU A 257 -3.51 -4.37 15.70
CA GLU A 257 -3.57 -3.09 16.40
C GLU A 257 -2.52 -2.14 15.85
N LEU A 258 -2.93 -1.07 15.15
CA LEU A 258 -2.04 -0.07 14.55
C LEU A 258 -2.44 1.35 15.00
N PRO A 259 -1.56 2.36 14.85
CA PRO A 259 -1.95 3.76 15.09
C PRO A 259 -3.21 4.14 14.30
N ASN A 260 -4.16 4.75 14.98
CA ASN A 260 -5.45 5.11 14.38
C ASN A 260 -5.34 6.40 13.58
N ARG A 261 -5.00 6.29 12.29
CA ARG A 261 -4.82 7.40 11.36
C ARG A 261 -5.08 6.97 9.93
N ASP A 262 -5.34 7.95 9.07
CA ASP A 262 -5.44 7.68 7.63
C ASP A 262 -4.09 7.27 7.03
N VAL A 263 -4.14 6.49 5.95
CA VAL A 263 -2.98 6.02 5.21
C VAL A 263 -2.80 6.91 4.01
N VAL A 264 -1.59 7.45 3.85
CA VAL A 264 -1.19 8.20 2.67
C VAL A 264 0.09 7.59 2.14
N VAL A 265 0.10 7.18 0.87
CA VAL A 265 1.31 6.77 0.19
C VAL A 265 1.79 7.90 -0.71
N ARG A 266 3.07 8.26 -0.56
CA ARG A 266 3.67 9.39 -1.26
C ARG A 266 4.80 8.93 -2.16
N PRO A 267 4.98 9.56 -3.33
CA PRO A 267 6.17 9.33 -4.13
C PRO A 267 7.38 9.83 -3.34
N PRO A 268 8.56 9.25 -3.56
CA PRO A 268 9.78 9.81 -3.02
C PRO A 268 10.00 11.24 -3.56
N THR A 269 10.48 12.13 -2.70
CA THR A 269 10.75 13.52 -3.08
C THR A 269 11.99 13.60 -3.97
N ALA A 270 11.89 14.33 -5.09
CA ALA A 270 13.00 14.57 -6.02
C ALA A 270 13.67 13.30 -6.58
N VAL A 271 12.92 12.19 -6.67
CA VAL A 271 13.36 10.93 -7.26
C VAL A 271 12.36 10.52 -8.35
N ARG A 272 12.86 10.19 -9.53
CA ARG A 272 12.08 9.65 -10.65
C ARG A 272 12.17 8.13 -10.66
N ALA A 273 11.26 7.48 -11.39
CA ALA A 273 11.25 6.01 -11.46
C ALA A 273 12.58 5.45 -12.01
N GLU A 274 13.17 6.12 -13.00
CA GLU A 274 14.46 5.74 -13.58
C GLU A 274 15.66 5.92 -12.63
N ASP A 275 15.50 6.69 -11.54
CA ASP A 275 16.57 6.87 -10.56
C ASP A 275 16.68 5.69 -9.58
N LEU A 276 15.62 4.86 -9.50
CA LEU A 276 15.52 3.72 -8.58
C LEU A 276 16.16 2.45 -9.13
N ALA A 277 16.63 2.43 -10.39
CA ALA A 277 17.36 1.30 -10.92
C ALA A 277 18.39 1.75 -11.94
N GLY A 278 19.50 1.02 -12.04
CA GLY A 278 20.54 1.32 -13.02
C GLY A 278 21.41 0.12 -13.33
N LYS A 279 22.18 0.24 -14.40
CA LYS A 279 23.15 -0.78 -14.81
C LYS A 279 24.37 -0.13 -15.44
N GLY A 280 25.53 -0.74 -15.21
CA GLY A 280 26.78 -0.49 -15.92
C GLY A 280 27.25 -1.75 -16.63
N GLU A 281 28.52 -1.77 -17.04
CA GLU A 281 29.09 -2.91 -17.76
C GLU A 281 29.14 -4.17 -16.88
N THR A 282 29.55 -4.05 -15.62
CA THR A 282 29.80 -5.18 -14.70
C THR A 282 28.82 -5.26 -13.54
N TYR A 283 27.82 -4.36 -13.49
CA TYR A 283 26.90 -4.26 -12.37
C TYR A 283 25.49 -3.82 -12.77
N SER A 284 24.53 -4.10 -11.91
CA SER A 284 23.23 -3.44 -11.84
C SER A 284 22.85 -3.19 -10.40
N TYR A 285 21.91 -2.27 -10.18
CA TYR A 285 21.36 -1.99 -8.86
C TYR A 285 19.86 -1.69 -8.92
N CYS A 286 19.18 -1.97 -7.82
CA CYS A 286 17.81 -1.56 -7.55
C CYS A 286 17.78 -0.88 -6.17
N VAL A 287 17.26 0.34 -6.15
CA VAL A 287 17.06 1.14 -4.95
C VAL A 287 15.66 0.87 -4.41
N HIS A 288 15.60 0.29 -3.22
CA HIS A 288 14.38 0.05 -2.47
C HIS A 288 14.12 1.21 -1.51
N ALA A 289 12.89 1.71 -1.53
CA ALA A 289 12.38 2.71 -0.60
C ALA A 289 11.17 2.18 0.19
N THR A 290 11.22 0.90 0.59
CA THR A 290 10.10 0.22 1.27
C THR A 290 9.74 0.91 2.59
N SER A 291 10.73 1.55 3.22
CA SER A 291 10.56 2.24 4.50
C SER A 291 9.81 3.58 4.39
N LEU A 292 9.74 4.15 3.18
CA LEU A 292 9.12 5.45 2.90
C LEU A 292 7.66 5.52 3.41
N ASN A 293 6.89 4.48 3.09
CA ASN A 293 5.46 4.40 3.33
C ASN A 293 5.10 3.42 4.48
N LEU A 294 6.06 3.10 5.36
CA LEU A 294 5.77 2.30 6.56
C LEU A 294 4.77 3.01 7.46
N PHE A 295 3.65 2.34 7.74
CA PHE A 295 2.55 2.89 8.51
C PHE A 295 2.89 3.13 9.98
N ALA A 296 3.77 2.32 10.59
CA ALA A 296 4.17 2.50 11.99
C ALA A 296 5.51 1.78 12.28
N PRO A 297 6.67 2.38 12.00
CA PRO A 297 7.95 1.74 12.34
C PRO A 297 8.15 1.71 13.87
N GLU A 298 8.06 0.52 14.46
CA GLU A 298 8.11 0.33 15.92
C GLU A 298 9.54 0.31 16.48
N ASP A 299 10.53 -0.13 15.70
CA ASP A 299 11.93 -0.17 16.12
C ASP A 299 12.77 1.01 15.59
N ALA A 300 13.91 1.26 16.26
CA ALA A 300 14.78 2.38 15.95
C ALA A 300 15.43 2.28 14.56
N LEU A 301 15.69 1.05 14.10
CA LEU A 301 16.32 0.77 12.81
C LEU A 301 15.37 1.14 11.67
N ARG A 302 14.12 0.66 11.70
CA ARG A 302 13.09 1.02 10.71
C ARG A 302 12.76 2.51 10.73
N ARG A 303 12.82 3.17 11.89
CA ARG A 303 12.70 4.63 11.97
C ARG A 303 13.86 5.34 11.29
N ALA A 304 15.09 4.85 11.44
CA ALA A 304 16.25 5.40 10.75
C ALA A 304 16.13 5.22 9.23
N TRP A 305 15.76 4.01 8.79
CA TRP A 305 15.50 3.72 7.37
C TRP A 305 14.39 4.60 6.79
N GLN A 306 13.29 4.79 7.51
CA GLN A 306 12.21 5.66 7.06
C GLN A 306 12.67 7.12 6.93
N ARG A 307 13.50 7.63 7.83
CA ARG A 307 14.08 8.98 7.70
C ARG A 307 14.95 9.09 6.45
N THR A 308 15.86 8.13 6.22
CA THR A 308 16.69 8.10 5.02
C THR A 308 15.85 8.04 3.73
N ALA A 309 14.84 7.16 3.68
CA ALA A 309 13.98 7.02 2.53
C ALA A 309 13.17 8.30 2.22
N ARG A 310 12.85 9.10 3.23
CA ARG A 310 12.16 10.41 3.07
C ARG A 310 13.11 11.52 2.67
N ASP A 311 14.23 11.63 3.37
CA ASP A 311 15.02 12.86 3.39
C ASP A 311 16.31 12.76 2.56
N ARG A 312 16.77 11.53 2.28
CA ARG A 312 18.10 11.26 1.70
C ARG A 312 18.07 10.34 0.48
N LEU A 313 16.90 9.94 0.00
CA LEU A 313 16.78 9.03 -1.14
C LEU A 313 17.42 9.57 -2.44
N PRO A 314 17.33 10.86 -2.80
CA PRO A 314 18.05 11.39 -3.97
C PRO A 314 19.56 11.19 -3.88
N GLY A 315 20.14 11.42 -2.69
CA GLY A 315 21.56 11.17 -2.42
C GLY A 315 21.92 9.69 -2.58
N LEU A 316 21.09 8.79 -2.03
CA LEU A 316 21.27 7.35 -2.20
C LEU A 316 21.26 6.92 -3.67
N CYS A 317 20.27 7.39 -4.45
CA CYS A 317 20.16 7.11 -5.87
C CYS A 317 21.37 7.63 -6.67
N GLY A 318 21.82 8.86 -6.39
CA GLY A 318 23.00 9.45 -7.04
C GLY A 318 24.29 8.72 -6.68
N GLY A 319 24.50 8.48 -5.39
CA GLY A 319 25.69 7.80 -4.87
C GLY A 319 25.80 6.35 -5.33
N LEU A 320 24.69 5.60 -5.44
CA LEU A 320 24.73 4.27 -6.05
C LEU A 320 25.04 4.34 -7.55
N ARG A 321 24.43 5.27 -8.29
CA ARG A 321 24.65 5.42 -9.74
C ARG A 321 26.11 5.72 -10.09
N GLU A 322 26.68 6.72 -9.43
CA GLU A 322 28.02 7.22 -9.71
C GLU A 322 29.08 6.42 -8.96
N GLY A 323 28.81 6.10 -7.69
CA GLY A 323 29.74 5.40 -6.83
C GLY A 323 29.90 3.93 -7.15
N LEU A 324 28.84 3.20 -7.58
CA LEU A 324 29.03 1.81 -8.05
C LEU A 324 29.86 1.76 -9.31
N ARG A 325 29.68 2.72 -10.23
CA ARG A 325 30.52 2.84 -11.43
C ARG A 325 31.99 2.96 -11.04
N ALA A 326 32.33 3.98 -10.26
CA ALA A 326 33.70 4.24 -9.85
C ALA A 326 34.31 3.07 -9.05
N LEU A 327 33.52 2.49 -8.13
CA LEU A 327 33.96 1.36 -7.31
C LEU A 327 34.25 0.12 -8.14
N THR A 328 33.34 -0.25 -9.05
CA THR A 328 33.51 -1.44 -9.89
C THR A 328 34.60 -1.27 -10.95
N GLU A 329 34.81 -0.06 -11.47
CA GLU A 329 35.97 0.27 -12.32
C GLU A 329 37.29 0.09 -11.55
N ALA A 330 37.39 0.68 -10.35
CA ALA A 330 38.59 0.62 -9.52
C ALA A 330 38.90 -0.78 -8.95
N ARG A 331 37.88 -1.64 -8.84
CA ARG A 331 37.99 -2.99 -8.25
C ARG A 331 37.87 -4.12 -9.26
N ARG A 332 37.78 -3.82 -10.56
CA ARG A 332 37.51 -4.80 -11.62
C ARG A 332 38.40 -6.04 -11.51
N ASP A 333 39.72 -5.84 -11.53
CA ASP A 333 40.68 -6.95 -11.50
C ASP A 333 40.74 -7.62 -10.13
N ALA A 334 40.73 -6.82 -9.06
CA ALA A 334 40.84 -7.30 -7.69
C ALA A 334 39.64 -8.17 -7.26
N TRP A 335 38.45 -7.90 -7.80
CA TRP A 335 37.23 -8.66 -7.54
C TRP A 335 36.95 -9.72 -8.61
N GLY A 336 37.71 -9.76 -9.71
CA GLY A 336 37.47 -10.68 -10.82
C GLY A 336 36.16 -10.40 -11.56
N LEU A 337 35.80 -9.12 -11.72
CA LEU A 337 34.54 -8.72 -12.36
C LEU A 337 34.56 -9.01 -13.88
N ALA A 338 33.40 -9.36 -14.41
CA ALA A 338 33.15 -9.56 -15.83
C ALA A 338 31.89 -8.78 -16.26
N PRO A 339 31.70 -8.56 -17.57
CA PRO A 339 30.47 -7.96 -18.07
C PRO A 339 29.23 -8.71 -17.56
N LEU A 340 28.27 -7.97 -17.00
CA LEU A 340 27.02 -8.50 -16.49
C LEU A 340 26.08 -8.77 -17.67
N VAL A 341 26.02 -10.03 -18.09
CA VAL A 341 25.17 -10.49 -19.20
C VAL A 341 24.11 -11.49 -18.71
N PRO A 342 22.92 -11.53 -19.34
CA PRO A 342 21.83 -12.42 -18.91
C PRO A 342 22.17 -13.91 -18.91
N SER A 343 23.19 -14.33 -19.68
CA SER A 343 23.64 -15.73 -19.74
C SER A 343 24.49 -16.18 -18.55
N LEU A 344 24.92 -15.26 -17.68
CA LEU A 344 25.67 -15.64 -16.47
C LEU A 344 24.76 -16.39 -15.49
N PRO A 345 25.19 -17.55 -14.95
CA PRO A 345 24.47 -18.26 -13.91
C PRO A 345 24.18 -17.35 -12.70
N GLN A 346 22.92 -17.36 -12.26
CA GLN A 346 22.44 -16.51 -11.17
C GLN A 346 22.80 -17.10 -9.81
N HIS A 347 23.26 -16.22 -8.93
CA HIS A 347 23.61 -16.51 -7.55
C HIS A 347 23.14 -15.37 -6.65
N PHE A 348 23.00 -15.68 -5.36
CA PHE A 348 22.72 -14.69 -4.33
C PHE A 348 23.49 -14.99 -3.06
N VAL A 349 23.49 -14.03 -2.12
CA VAL A 349 24.16 -14.16 -0.82
C VAL A 349 23.14 -14.36 0.28
N ASN A 350 23.32 -15.40 1.08
CA ASN A 350 22.58 -15.63 2.31
C ASN A 350 23.55 -15.72 3.50
N GLY A 351 23.45 -14.80 4.46
CA GLY A 351 24.43 -14.68 5.53
C GLY A 351 25.83 -14.38 4.97
N ALA A 352 26.77 -15.32 5.12
CA ALA A 352 28.12 -15.24 4.55
C ALA A 352 28.35 -16.20 3.38
N GLU A 353 27.33 -16.96 2.97
CA GLU A 353 27.45 -18.04 1.99
C GLU A 353 26.91 -17.61 0.63
N LEU A 354 27.49 -18.20 -0.42
CA LEU A 354 27.05 -18.05 -1.80
C LEU A 354 26.07 -19.17 -2.15
N TRP A 355 24.96 -18.82 -2.79
CA TRP A 355 23.90 -19.74 -3.17
C TRP A 355 23.57 -19.59 -4.66
N THR A 356 23.16 -20.68 -5.32
CA THR A 356 22.67 -20.67 -6.70
C THR A 356 21.22 -20.17 -6.79
N GLY A 357 20.79 -19.72 -7.97
CA GLY A 357 19.40 -19.35 -8.22
C GLY A 357 19.06 -17.91 -7.80
N LEU A 358 17.76 -17.67 -7.57
CA LEU A 358 17.21 -16.34 -7.26
C LEU A 358 16.72 -16.20 -5.81
N ASP A 359 16.46 -17.33 -5.14
CA ASP A 359 15.92 -17.35 -3.78
C ASP A 359 16.35 -18.58 -2.99
N TYR A 360 16.08 -18.55 -1.68
CA TYR A 360 16.42 -19.62 -0.73
C TYR A 360 15.55 -20.88 -0.86
N LEU A 361 14.42 -20.82 -1.57
CA LEU A 361 13.54 -21.97 -1.75
C LEU A 361 14.05 -22.89 -2.85
N THR A 362 14.73 -22.32 -3.84
CA THR A 362 15.21 -23.02 -5.04
C THR A 362 16.74 -23.13 -5.11
N GLY A 363 17.46 -22.35 -4.29
CA GLY A 363 18.91 -22.32 -4.28
C GLY A 363 19.57 -23.47 -3.54
N ALA A 364 20.83 -23.73 -3.88
CA ALA A 364 21.74 -24.61 -3.14
C ALA A 364 23.08 -23.88 -2.89
N PRO A 365 23.87 -24.27 -1.88
CA PRO A 365 25.20 -23.73 -1.68
C PRO A 365 26.04 -23.84 -2.96
N ALA A 366 26.65 -22.74 -3.36
CA ALA A 366 27.43 -22.65 -4.59
C ALA A 366 28.93 -22.73 -4.29
N VAL A 367 29.68 -23.39 -5.19
CA VAL A 367 31.13 -23.49 -5.09
C VAL A 367 31.77 -22.28 -5.80
N PRO A 368 32.71 -21.55 -5.15
CA PRO A 368 33.44 -20.46 -5.79
C PRO A 368 34.22 -20.89 -7.05
N GLY A 369 34.55 -19.93 -7.91
CA GLY A 369 35.55 -20.11 -8.97
C GLY A 369 35.05 -20.21 -10.41
N GLY A 370 33.80 -20.59 -10.66
CA GLY A 370 33.16 -20.55 -12.00
C GLY A 370 32.59 -19.16 -12.34
N PRO A 371 32.21 -18.84 -13.58
CA PRO A 371 31.58 -17.55 -13.90
C PRO A 371 30.15 -17.47 -13.35
N GLY A 372 29.68 -16.26 -13.05
CA GLY A 372 28.31 -16.05 -12.58
C GLY A 372 28.01 -14.60 -12.24
N GLN A 373 26.74 -14.31 -11.98
CA GLN A 373 26.30 -13.04 -11.42
C GLN A 373 25.82 -13.25 -10.00
N VAL A 374 26.16 -12.33 -9.09
CA VAL A 374 25.80 -12.43 -7.67
C VAL A 374 24.98 -11.22 -7.26
N THR A 375 23.76 -11.44 -6.81
CA THR A 375 22.91 -10.41 -6.20
C THR A 375 23.14 -10.35 -4.69
N MET A 376 23.44 -9.15 -4.20
CA MET A 376 23.71 -8.87 -2.79
C MET A 376 22.71 -7.84 -2.28
N ARG A 377 22.16 -8.11 -1.09
CA ARG A 377 21.38 -7.11 -0.33
C ARG A 377 22.33 -6.32 0.56
N VAL A 378 22.50 -5.03 0.26
CA VAL A 378 23.41 -4.11 0.95
C VAL A 378 22.59 -3.14 1.79
N PHE A 379 22.89 -3.02 3.08
CA PHE A 379 22.19 -2.13 4.02
C PHE A 379 23.12 -1.66 5.12
N THR A 380 22.67 -0.66 5.86
CA THR A 380 23.35 -0.12 7.04
C THR A 380 22.35 0.10 8.17
N GLU A 381 22.82 0.59 9.30
CA GLU A 381 22.00 1.08 10.41
C GLU A 381 21.08 2.26 10.04
N THR A 382 21.35 2.94 8.92
CA THR A 382 20.56 4.09 8.43
C THR A 382 19.92 3.86 7.07
N VAL A 383 20.38 2.91 6.26
CA VAL A 383 19.85 2.63 4.92
C VAL A 383 19.26 1.22 4.87
N GLU A 384 18.02 1.11 4.37
CA GLU A 384 17.36 -0.18 4.19
C GLU A 384 18.05 -1.06 3.10
N PRO A 385 17.75 -2.37 3.01
CA PRO A 385 18.33 -3.25 1.99
C PRO A 385 18.12 -2.77 0.56
N GLN A 386 19.23 -2.53 -0.14
CA GLN A 386 19.34 -2.22 -1.56
C GLN A 386 19.88 -3.44 -2.30
N ASP A 387 19.42 -3.70 -3.52
CA ASP A 387 19.95 -4.81 -4.31
C ASP A 387 21.06 -4.33 -5.23
N VAL A 388 22.21 -5.01 -5.18
CA VAL A 388 23.34 -4.79 -6.09
C VAL A 388 23.72 -6.13 -6.69
N THR A 389 23.70 -6.22 -8.02
CA THR A 389 24.13 -7.41 -8.77
C THR A 389 25.45 -7.12 -9.45
N LEU A 390 26.44 -7.99 -9.27
CA LEU A 390 27.75 -7.90 -9.93
C LEU A 390 28.00 -9.13 -10.82
N GLY A 391 28.60 -8.93 -11.98
CA GLY A 391 29.06 -10.00 -12.87
C GLY A 391 30.50 -10.41 -12.54
N PHE A 392 30.78 -11.71 -12.51
CA PHE A 392 32.08 -12.27 -12.17
C PHE A 392 32.58 -13.24 -13.23
N ALA A 393 33.87 -13.12 -13.60
CA ALA A 393 34.56 -14.12 -14.39
C ALA A 393 34.79 -15.41 -13.57
N ARG A 394 35.00 -15.23 -12.26
CA ARG A 394 35.16 -16.30 -11.27
C ARG A 394 34.45 -15.88 -9.99
N LEU A 395 33.48 -16.67 -9.54
CA LEU A 395 32.69 -16.42 -8.35
C LEU A 395 33.62 -16.26 -7.14
N PRO A 396 33.37 -15.23 -6.30
CA PRO A 396 34.24 -14.91 -5.18
C PRO A 396 34.17 -16.01 -4.12
N ASP A 397 35.28 -16.24 -3.43
CA ASP A 397 35.26 -16.97 -2.16
C ASP A 397 34.60 -16.14 -1.05
N GLN A 398 34.38 -16.76 0.11
CA GLN A 398 33.73 -16.11 1.25
C GLN A 398 34.49 -14.86 1.72
N ALA A 399 35.83 -14.90 1.73
CA ALA A 399 36.64 -13.78 2.21
C ALA A 399 36.53 -12.56 1.27
N LEU A 400 36.58 -12.78 -0.03
CA LEU A 400 36.35 -11.74 -1.02
C LEU A 400 34.91 -11.22 -0.97
N LEU A 401 33.92 -12.10 -0.83
CA LEU A 401 32.52 -11.69 -0.72
C LEU A 401 32.26 -10.79 0.50
N CYS A 402 32.85 -11.11 1.66
CA CYS A 402 32.80 -10.27 2.86
C CYS A 402 33.42 -8.88 2.60
N ARG A 403 34.56 -8.82 1.91
CA ARG A 403 35.21 -7.53 1.55
C ARG A 403 34.34 -6.69 0.60
N ILE A 404 33.79 -7.32 -0.45
CA ILE A 404 32.90 -6.65 -1.42
C ILE A 404 31.71 -6.03 -0.69
N ARG A 405 31.05 -6.80 0.18
CA ARG A 405 29.89 -6.30 0.95
C ARG A 405 30.26 -5.15 1.90
N ALA A 406 31.43 -5.21 2.54
CA ALA A 406 31.90 -4.13 3.39
C ALA A 406 32.14 -2.83 2.59
N GLU A 407 32.77 -2.91 1.42
CA GLU A 407 32.98 -1.74 0.55
C GLU A 407 31.65 -1.18 0.01
N LEU A 408 30.71 -2.06 -0.38
CA LEU A 408 29.36 -1.64 -0.80
C LEU A 408 28.58 -0.97 0.35
N ALA A 409 28.69 -1.47 1.57
CA ALA A 409 28.04 -0.85 2.74
C ALA A 409 28.63 0.55 3.04
N VAL A 410 29.95 0.72 2.89
CA VAL A 410 30.60 2.05 3.00
C VAL A 410 30.08 3.00 1.92
N LEU A 411 29.93 2.53 0.68
CA LEU A 411 29.36 3.33 -0.41
C LEU A 411 27.92 3.77 -0.09
N VAL A 412 27.07 2.82 0.34
CA VAL A 412 25.67 3.10 0.68
C VAL A 412 25.58 4.10 1.83
N ARG A 413 26.41 3.97 2.87
CA ARG A 413 26.45 4.93 3.99
C ARG A 413 26.84 6.33 3.53
N ARG A 414 27.92 6.46 2.77
CA ARG A 414 28.40 7.76 2.26
C ARG A 414 27.41 8.46 1.35
N SER A 415 26.56 7.69 0.65
CA SER A 415 25.55 8.26 -0.25
C SER A 415 24.44 9.03 0.48
N VAL A 416 24.32 8.89 1.82
CA VAL A 416 23.25 9.51 2.61
C VAL A 416 23.74 10.43 3.73
N GLU A 417 25.06 10.53 3.91
CA GLU A 417 25.72 11.52 4.78
C GLU A 417 25.75 12.89 4.08
#